data_AF-A0A1G1BF94-F1
#
_entry.id   AF-A0A1G1BF94-F1
#
_cell.length_a   1.000
_cell.length_b   1.000
_cell.length_c   1.000
_cell.angle_alpha   90.00
_cell.angle_beta   90.00
_cell.angle_gamma   90.00
#
_symmetry.space_group_name_H-M   'P 1'
#
loop_
_entity.id
_entity.type
_entity.pdbx_description
1 polymer ?
#
loop_
_entity_poly.entity_id
_entity_poly.type
_entity_poly.pdbx_seq_one_letter_code
_entity_poly.pdbx_strand_id
1 'polypeptide(L)'
;MEQFDDLNIESESTPAIKPPSQFQFLFDKMTGDMRFVGMFTIIYGVITCLTIIGALFGVPTIIIGLRMREAADQFSMYKATNNAAALRQGFELQGKYFRIIKILIIIGIVFTVLYIILLIYLFTTGLGALLTSPSYSTL
;
A
#
# COMPACT_ATOMS: atom_id res chain seq x y z
N MET A 1 44.25 -49.50 -27.35
CA MET A 1 43.90 -48.10 -27.65
C MET A 1 42.38 -47.99 -27.71
N GLU A 2 41.70 -48.34 -26.61
CA GLU A 2 40.24 -48.17 -26.48
C GLU A 2 40.00 -47.54 -25.11
N GLN A 3 40.68 -46.40 -24.96
CA GLN A 3 40.18 -45.27 -24.18
C GLN A 3 38.84 -44.88 -24.82
N PHE A 4 37.86 -44.45 -24.02
CA PHE A 4 36.65 -43.70 -24.44
C PHE A 4 35.25 -44.36 -24.42
N ASP A 5 35.02 -45.56 -23.88
CA ASP A 5 33.63 -46.10 -23.82
C ASP A 5 32.89 -45.95 -22.47
N ASP A 6 33.54 -45.45 -21.41
CA ASP A 6 32.90 -45.22 -20.10
C ASP A 6 32.61 -43.75 -19.78
N LEU A 7 32.55 -42.88 -20.80
CA LEU A 7 31.96 -41.55 -20.67
C LEU A 7 30.48 -41.61 -21.04
N ASN A 8 29.73 -42.41 -20.28
CA ASN A 8 28.30 -42.17 -20.10
C ASN A 8 28.19 -40.88 -19.28
N ILE A 9 28.29 -39.76 -20.00
CA ILE A 9 27.90 -38.45 -19.53
C ILE A 9 26.43 -38.61 -19.16
N GLU A 10 26.15 -38.91 -17.89
CA GLU A 10 24.89 -38.56 -17.28
C GLU A 10 24.70 -37.10 -17.64
N SER A 11 23.83 -36.87 -18.62
CA SER A 11 23.40 -35.54 -19.00
C SER A 11 22.84 -34.95 -17.72
N GLU A 12 23.68 -34.16 -17.03
CA GLU A 12 23.29 -33.29 -15.96
C GLU A 12 22.06 -32.58 -16.52
N SER A 13 20.88 -32.99 -16.05
CA SER A 13 19.63 -32.47 -16.55
C SER A 13 19.65 -31.03 -16.14
N THR A 14 20.10 -30.15 -17.04
CA THR A 14 20.05 -28.71 -16.91
C THR A 14 18.70 -28.43 -16.29
N PRO A 15 18.62 -27.92 -15.05
CA PRO A 15 17.38 -27.91 -14.30
C PRO A 15 16.36 -27.20 -15.17
N ALA A 16 15.44 -27.98 -15.73
CA ALA A 16 14.48 -27.48 -16.69
C ALA A 16 13.72 -26.40 -15.94
N ILE A 17 13.96 -25.14 -16.30
CA ILE A 17 13.33 -23.96 -15.70
C ILE A 17 11.86 -24.09 -16.03
N LYS A 18 11.13 -24.82 -15.17
CA LYS A 18 9.71 -25.00 -15.31
C LYS A 18 9.13 -23.59 -15.23
N PRO A 19 8.45 -23.10 -16.28
CA PRO A 19 7.96 -21.73 -16.28
C PRO A 19 7.12 -21.54 -15.02
N PRO A 20 7.29 -20.42 -14.32
CA PRO A 20 6.59 -20.20 -13.07
C PRO A 20 5.10 -20.41 -13.31
N SER A 21 4.47 -21.21 -12.45
CA SER A 21 3.03 -21.44 -12.51
C SER A 21 2.32 -20.08 -12.53
N GLN A 22 1.20 -19.96 -13.25
CA GLN A 22 0.41 -18.72 -13.27
C GLN A 22 0.13 -18.18 -11.86
N PHE A 23 -0.07 -19.09 -10.90
CA PHE A 23 -0.20 -18.75 -9.49
C PHE A 23 1.05 -18.05 -8.92
N GLN A 24 2.26 -18.55 -9.21
CA GLN A 24 3.51 -17.96 -8.72
C GLN A 24 3.71 -16.54 -9.27
N PHE A 25 3.39 -16.32 -10.55
CA PHE A 25 3.44 -14.99 -11.15
C PHE A 25 2.46 -14.01 -10.49
N LEU A 26 1.21 -14.44 -10.29
CA LEU A 26 0.19 -13.63 -9.61
C LEU A 26 0.58 -13.33 -8.16
N PHE A 27 1.11 -14.33 -7.46
CA PHE A 27 1.56 -14.21 -6.08
C PHE A 27 2.76 -13.25 -5.94
N ASP A 28 3.70 -13.29 -6.89
CA ASP A 28 4.82 -12.36 -6.98
C ASP A 28 4.36 -10.93 -7.21
N LYS A 29 3.44 -10.74 -8.15
CA LYS A 29 2.87 -9.43 -8.44
C LYS A 29 2.14 -8.87 -7.22
N MET A 30 1.28 -9.68 -6.58
CA MET A 30 0.58 -9.30 -5.37
C MET A 30 1.55 -8.87 -4.26
N THR A 31 2.60 -9.66 -4.03
CA THR A 31 3.59 -9.39 -2.99
C THR A 31 4.38 -8.11 -3.29
N GLY A 32 4.72 -7.88 -4.57
CA GLY A 32 5.34 -6.65 -5.05
C GLY A 32 4.45 -5.42 -4.82
N ASP A 33 3.18 -5.50 -5.22
CA ASP A 33 2.20 -4.43 -5.04
C ASP A 33 1.98 -4.11 -3.56
N MET A 34 1.95 -5.13 -2.69
CA MET A 34 1.86 -4.94 -1.23
C MET A 34 3.07 -4.19 -0.68
N ARG A 35 4.30 -4.51 -1.13
CA ARG A 35 5.51 -3.76 -0.73
C ARG A 35 5.44 -2.30 -1.18
N PHE A 36 5.00 -2.07 -2.42
CA PHE A 36 4.86 -0.72 -2.95
C PHE A 36 3.83 0.08 -2.16
N VAL A 37 2.62 -0.46 -1.94
CA VAL A 37 1.56 0.19 -1.16
C VAL A 37 2.03 0.45 0.28
N GLY A 38 2.70 -0.51 0.92
CA GLY A 38 3.25 -0.33 2.27
C GLY A 38 4.26 0.82 2.32
N MET A 39 5.20 0.87 1.39
CA MET A 39 6.20 1.94 1.30
C MET A 39 5.57 3.30 1.00
N PHE A 40 4.67 3.37 0.02
CA PHE A 40 3.93 4.58 -0.32
C PHE A 40 3.15 5.11 0.90
N THR A 41 2.48 4.22 1.63
CA THR A 41 1.70 4.58 2.82
C THR A 41 2.59 5.12 3.94
N ILE A 42 3.79 4.56 4.13
CA ILE A 42 4.77 5.09 5.10
C ILE A 42 5.20 6.50 4.70
N ILE A 43 5.59 6.70 3.44
CA ILE A 43 6.05 8.02 2.94
C ILE A 43 4.93 9.05 3.07
N TYR A 44 3.72 8.69 2.64
CA TYR A 44 2.53 9.54 2.76
C TYR A 44 2.23 9.90 4.23
N GLY A 45 2.33 8.93 5.14
CA GLY A 45 2.16 9.16 6.57
C GLY A 45 3.20 10.12 7.14
N VAL A 46 4.47 9.98 6.74
CA VAL A 46 5.56 10.90 7.16
C VAL A 46 5.29 12.33 6.68
N ILE A 47 4.87 12.51 5.44
CA ILE A 47 4.50 13.84 4.91
C ILE A 47 3.30 14.42 5.69
N THR A 48 2.32 13.58 6.03
CA THR A 48 1.15 14.01 6.81
C THR A 48 1.55 14.43 8.23
N CYS A 49 2.55 13.79 8.83
CA CYS A 49 3.08 14.14 10.16
C CYS A 49 3.77 15.52 10.24
N LEU A 50 4.01 16.22 9.13
CA LEU A 50 4.66 17.54 9.13
C LEU A 50 3.85 18.62 9.86
N THR A 51 2.55 18.39 10.06
CA THR A 51 1.67 19.29 10.83
C THR A 51 1.26 18.64 12.15
N ILE A 52 1.02 19.45 13.19
CA ILE A 52 0.59 18.95 14.52
C ILE A 52 -0.71 18.15 14.39
N ILE A 53 -1.67 18.65 13.61
CA ILE A 53 -2.95 17.98 13.37
C ILE A 53 -2.73 16.72 12.53
N GLY A 54 -1.88 16.81 11.50
CA GLY A 54 -1.57 15.68 10.64
C GLY A 54 -0.83 14.56 11.36
N ALA A 55 -0.03 14.83 12.39
CA ALA A 55 0.63 13.79 13.20
C ALA A 55 -0.36 12.83 13.87
N LEU A 56 -1.56 13.32 14.24
CA LEU A 56 -2.63 12.49 14.81
C LEU A 56 -3.07 11.38 13.84
N PHE A 57 -3.05 11.66 12.54
CA PHE A 57 -3.48 10.73 11.49
C PHE A 57 -2.29 10.03 10.79
N GLY A 58 -1.16 10.70 10.71
CA GLY A 58 0.05 10.22 10.03
C GLY A 58 0.71 9.08 10.80
N VAL A 59 0.78 9.13 12.13
CA VAL A 59 1.38 8.05 12.94
C VAL A 59 0.62 6.72 12.77
N PRO A 60 -0.72 6.66 12.91
CA PRO A 60 -1.49 5.46 12.56
C PRO A 60 -1.25 4.97 11.14
N THR A 61 -1.14 5.90 10.18
CA THR A 61 -0.92 5.60 8.76
C THR A 61 0.45 4.96 8.51
N ILE A 62 1.51 5.43 9.18
CA ILE A 62 2.85 4.82 9.10
C ILE A 62 2.82 3.38 9.64
N ILE A 63 2.19 3.18 10.80
CA ILE A 63 2.12 1.87 11.47
C ILE A 63 1.44 0.83 10.57
N ILE A 64 0.39 1.21 9.85
CA ILE A 64 -0.27 0.27 8.93
C ILE A 64 0.58 -0.02 7.69
N GLY A 65 1.29 0.97 7.15
CA GLY A 65 2.17 0.77 6.00
C GLY A 65 3.29 -0.23 6.31
N LEU A 66 3.85 -0.16 7.54
CA LEU A 66 4.80 -1.15 8.05
C LEU A 66 4.20 -2.56 8.09
N ARG A 67 2.96 -2.72 8.60
CA ARG A 67 2.28 -4.02 8.66
C ARG A 67 2.04 -4.63 7.27
N MET A 68 1.70 -3.82 6.28
CA MET A 68 1.52 -4.30 4.90
C MET A 68 2.85 -4.78 4.30
N ARG A 69 3.94 -4.04 4.55
CA ARG A 69 5.27 -4.42 4.10
C ARG A 69 5.75 -5.72 4.76
N GLU A 70 5.57 -5.84 6.08
CA GLU A 70 5.87 -7.08 6.81
C GLU A 70 5.06 -8.27 6.28
N ALA A 71 3.78 -8.07 5.95
CA ALA A 71 2.96 -9.12 5.35
C ALA A 71 3.53 -9.60 4.00
N ALA A 72 4.01 -8.67 3.16
CA ALA A 72 4.64 -9.01 1.89
C ALA A 72 5.97 -9.76 2.07
N ASP A 73 6.73 -9.43 3.12
CA ASP A 73 7.97 -10.14 3.44
C ASP A 73 7.68 -11.58 3.91
N GLN A 74 6.62 -11.79 4.70
CA GLN A 74 6.15 -13.12 5.10
C GLN A 74 5.66 -13.96 3.91
N PHE A 75 4.95 -13.34 2.95
CA PHE A 75 4.56 -14.02 1.72
C PHE A 75 5.75 -14.38 0.84
N SER A 76 6.76 -13.51 0.75
CA SER A 76 8.02 -13.82 0.06
C SER A 76 8.76 -14.98 0.72
N MET A 77 8.77 -15.03 2.06
CA MET A 77 9.37 -16.13 2.82
C MET A 77 8.63 -17.45 2.58
N TYR A 78 7.30 -17.44 2.55
CA TYR A 78 6.51 -18.63 2.17
C TYR A 78 6.89 -19.13 0.78
N LYS A 79 7.02 -18.23 -0.21
CA LYS A 79 7.43 -18.62 -1.56
C LYS A 79 8.81 -19.29 -1.58
N ALA A 80 9.76 -18.75 -0.81
CA ALA A 80 11.13 -19.26 -0.77
C ALA A 80 11.27 -20.59 0.00
N THR A 81 10.43 -20.79 1.03
CA THR A 81 10.62 -21.89 2.01
C THR A 81 9.50 -22.92 2.03
N ASN A 82 8.38 -22.67 1.35
CA ASN A 82 7.13 -23.42 1.47
C ASN A 82 6.61 -23.57 2.93
N ASN A 83 7.01 -22.67 3.82
CA ASN A 83 6.61 -22.72 5.22
C ASN A 83 5.18 -22.19 5.44
N ALA A 84 4.23 -23.08 5.74
CA ALA A 84 2.83 -22.72 6.00
C ALA A 84 2.66 -21.72 7.18
N ALA A 85 3.57 -21.69 8.15
CA ALA A 85 3.53 -20.72 9.23
C ALA A 85 3.76 -19.29 8.73
N ALA A 86 4.67 -19.10 7.77
CA ALA A 86 4.93 -17.81 7.13
C ALA A 86 3.69 -17.31 6.37
N LEU A 87 3.00 -18.22 5.67
CA LEU A 87 1.77 -17.91 4.96
C LEU A 87 0.67 -17.42 5.92
N ARG A 88 0.47 -18.14 7.04
CA ARG A 88 -0.49 -17.76 8.06
C ARG A 88 -0.15 -16.39 8.67
N GLN A 89 1.12 -16.14 8.97
CA GLN A 89 1.58 -14.87 9.52
C GLN A 89 1.37 -13.71 8.53
N GLY A 90 1.63 -13.93 7.24
CA GLY A 90 1.35 -12.97 6.18
C GLY A 90 -0.13 -12.55 6.15
N PHE A 91 -1.04 -13.51 6.20
CA PHE A 91 -2.48 -13.22 6.26
C PHE A 91 -2.91 -12.52 7.55
N GLU A 92 -2.32 -12.86 8.70
CA GLU A 92 -2.63 -12.18 9.96
C GLU A 92 -2.22 -10.70 9.92
N LEU A 93 -1.02 -10.41 9.39
CA LEU A 93 -0.53 -9.03 9.22
C LEU A 93 -1.36 -8.25 8.20
N GLN A 94 -1.70 -8.88 7.07
CA GLN A 94 -2.56 -8.29 6.05
C GLN A 94 -3.98 -8.01 6.61
N GLY A 95 -4.53 -8.91 7.43
CA GLY A 95 -5.80 -8.71 8.12
C GLY A 95 -5.75 -7.56 9.12
N LYS A 96 -4.66 -7.42 9.88
CA LYS A 96 -4.42 -6.27 10.78
C LYS A 96 -4.34 -4.95 10.01
N TYR A 97 -3.69 -4.93 8.85
CA TYR A 97 -3.67 -3.77 7.95
C TYR A 97 -5.11 -3.38 7.56
N PHE A 98 -5.90 -4.32 7.04
CA PHE A 98 -7.26 -4.04 6.59
C PHE A 98 -8.19 -3.56 7.72
N ARG A 99 -8.02 -4.08 8.93
CA ARG A 99 -8.79 -3.62 10.09
C ARG A 99 -8.53 -2.16 10.44
N ILE A 100 -7.29 -1.68 10.29
CA ILE A 100 -6.95 -0.31 10.66
C ILE A 100 -7.25 0.66 9.50
N ILE A 101 -6.87 0.31 8.25
CA ILE A 101 -7.12 1.18 7.09
C ILE A 101 -8.62 1.45 6.89
N LYS A 102 -9.50 0.46 7.12
CA LYS A 102 -10.95 0.69 7.00
C LYS A 102 -11.47 1.72 8.00
N ILE A 103 -10.90 1.78 9.21
CA ILE A 103 -11.28 2.76 10.23
C ILE A 103 -10.79 4.14 9.80
N LEU A 104 -9.55 4.24 9.32
CA LEU A 104 -9.00 5.49 8.78
C LEU A 104 -9.80 6.02 7.59
N ILE A 105 -10.26 5.14 6.69
CA ILE A 105 -11.12 5.50 5.55
C ILE A 105 -12.44 6.09 6.04
N ILE A 106 -13.12 5.46 7.01
CA ILE A 106 -14.39 5.96 7.56
C ILE A 106 -14.19 7.38 8.13
N ILE A 107 -13.14 7.58 8.93
CA ILE A 107 -12.82 8.88 9.52
C ILE A 107 -12.54 9.91 8.42
N GLY A 108 -11.74 9.54 7.41
CA GLY A 108 -11.44 10.41 6.27
C GLY A 108 -12.67 10.83 5.47
N ILE A 109 -13.64 9.93 5.28
CA ILE A 109 -14.91 10.24 4.62
C ILE A 109 -15.69 11.29 5.43
N VAL A 110 -15.78 11.15 6.74
CA VAL A 110 -16.48 12.12 7.61
C VAL A 110 -15.87 13.51 7.48
N PHE A 111 -14.54 13.63 7.58
CA PHE A 111 -13.85 14.91 7.42
C PHE A 111 -14.02 15.49 6.01
N THR A 112 -14.00 14.66 4.97
CA THR A 112 -14.20 15.10 3.59
C THR A 112 -15.60 15.70 3.39
N VAL A 113 -16.63 15.07 3.94
CA VAL A 113 -18.01 15.59 3.89
C VAL A 113 -18.12 16.93 4.62
N LEU A 114 -17.57 17.04 5.83
CA LEU A 114 -17.56 18.29 6.60
C LEU A 114 -16.82 19.41 5.85
N TYR A 115 -15.68 19.09 5.24
CA TYR A 115 -14.90 20.02 4.43
C TYR A 115 -15.69 20.55 3.23
N ILE A 116 -16.40 19.66 2.50
CA ILE A 116 -17.24 20.05 1.37
C ILE A 116 -18.38 20.98 1.82
N ILE A 117 -19.06 20.68 2.93
CA ILE A 117 -20.13 21.54 3.48
C ILE A 117 -19.59 22.94 3.81
N LEU A 118 -18.41 23.01 4.45
CA LEU A 118 -17.76 24.28 4.79
C LEU A 118 -17.41 25.07 3.52
N LEU A 119 -16.85 24.42 2.50
CA LEU A 119 -16.55 25.08 1.24
C LEU A 119 -17.81 25.66 0.59
N ILE A 120 -18.92 24.90 0.50
CA ILE A 120 -20.17 25.39 -0.07
C ILE A 120 -20.67 26.62 0.69
N TYR A 121 -20.63 26.58 2.03
CA TYR A 121 -21.01 27.72 2.86
C TYR A 121 -20.13 28.95 2.57
N LEU A 122 -18.80 28.78 2.59
CA LEU A 122 -17.86 29.86 2.34
C LEU A 122 -18.01 30.45 0.94
N PHE A 123 -18.21 29.61 -0.08
CA PHE A 123 -18.44 30.05 -1.45
C PHE A 123 -19.72 30.88 -1.58
N THR A 124 -20.84 30.43 -0.99
CA THR A 124 -22.11 31.18 -1.08
C THR A 124 -22.04 32.50 -0.32
N THR A 125 -21.48 32.52 0.89
CA THR A 125 -21.33 33.76 1.68
C THR A 125 -20.28 34.70 1.10
N GLY A 126 -19.15 34.18 0.62
CA GLY A 126 -18.03 34.96 0.10
C GLY A 126 -18.33 35.57 -1.28
N LEU A 127 -18.95 34.79 -2.17
CA LEU A 127 -19.43 35.32 -3.45
C LEU A 127 -20.57 36.32 -3.25
N GLY A 128 -21.50 36.04 -2.31
CA GLY A 128 -22.55 36.97 -1.92
C GLY A 128 -21.98 38.31 -1.46
N ALA A 129 -21.02 38.30 -0.55
CA ALA A 129 -20.36 39.51 -0.04
C ALA A 129 -19.66 40.32 -1.15
N LEU A 130 -18.97 39.65 -2.09
CA LEU A 130 -18.30 40.28 -3.23
C LEU A 130 -19.29 40.89 -4.24
N LEU A 131 -20.42 40.24 -4.50
CA LEU A 131 -21.45 40.76 -5.40
C LEU A 131 -22.25 41.91 -4.77
N THR A 132 -22.32 41.97 -3.44
CA THR A 132 -22.97 43.06 -2.70
C THR A 132 -22.02 44.19 -2.29
N SER A 133 -20.71 44.09 -2.56
CA SER A 133 -19.79 45.18 -2.23
C SER A 133 -20.24 46.42 -3.00
N PRO A 134 -20.65 47.51 -2.32
CA PRO A 134 -21.18 48.67 -2.99
C PRO A 134 -20.05 49.28 -3.82
N SER A 135 -20.16 49.18 -5.15
CA SER A 135 -19.44 50.05 -6.07
C SER A 135 -19.63 51.48 -5.55
N TYR A 136 -18.52 52.16 -5.24
CA TYR A 136 -18.47 53.51 -4.69
C TYR A 136 -19.43 54.46 -5.43
N SER A 137 -20.64 54.58 -4.89
CA SER A 137 -21.60 55.63 -5.17
C SER A 137 -21.20 56.85 -4.32
N THR A 138 -20.11 57.51 -4.68
CA THR A 138 -19.86 58.93 -4.35
C THR A 138 -18.62 59.39 -5.12
N LEU A 139 -18.85 59.96 -6.31
CA LEU A 139 -18.36 61.26 -6.81
C LEU A 139 -18.44 61.28 -8.34
#